data_AF-A0A3D4W6Q8-F1
#
_entry.id   AF-A0A3D4W6Q8-F1
#
_cell.length_a   1.000
_cell.length_b   1.000
_cell.length_c   1.000
_cell.angle_alpha   90.00
_cell.angle_beta   90.00
_cell.angle_gamma   90.00
#
_symmetry.space_group_name_H-M   'P 1'
#
loop_
_entity.id
_entity.type
_entity.pdbx_description
1 polymer ?
#
loop_
_entity_poly.entity_id
_entity_poly.type
_entity_poly.pdbx_seq_one_letter_code
_entity_poly.pdbx_strand_id
1 'polypeptide(L)'
;IIGHLSDNTWNRWGRRRPFFMVGAILASIALIIMPNSPTLWVAAGMLWIMDASINISMEPFRAFVGDMLPSEQRTKGFAMQSFFIGTGAVVASALPYILTNWFGIANTAPEGKIPPSVQYSFYLGAFAFFAAVLWTVLRTKEYAPEELKAHAEAEGLIAG
;
A
#
# COMPACT_ATOMS: atom_id res chain seq x y z
N ILE A 1 9.76 1.45 14.62
CA ILE A 1 10.36 0.08 14.73
C ILE A 1 10.60 -0.50 13.35
N ILE A 2 9.58 -0.49 12.48
CA ILE A 2 9.69 -1.05 11.13
C ILE A 2 10.73 -0.32 10.28
N GLY A 3 10.84 1.01 10.37
CA GLY A 3 11.93 1.76 9.72
C GLY A 3 13.32 1.21 10.08
N HIS A 4 13.61 1.03 11.36
CA HIS A 4 14.90 0.48 11.82
C HIS A 4 15.15 -0.95 11.34
N LEU A 5 14.13 -1.81 11.36
CA LEU A 5 14.23 -3.18 10.85
C LEU A 5 14.46 -3.19 9.33
N SER A 6 13.77 -2.30 8.60
CA SER A 6 13.92 -2.16 7.16
C SER A 6 15.31 -1.68 6.81
N ASP A 7 15.85 -0.71 7.53
CA ASP A 7 17.16 -0.15 7.23
C ASP A 7 18.32 -1.15 7.44
N ASN A 8 18.15 -2.12 8.35
CA ASN A 8 19.14 -3.15 8.67
C ASN A 8 19.01 -4.46 7.85
N THR A 9 18.03 -4.55 6.93
CA THR A 9 17.79 -5.77 6.15
C THR A 9 18.30 -5.59 4.71
N TRP A 10 19.10 -6.54 4.20
CA TRP A 10 19.45 -6.59 2.77
C TRP A 10 19.24 -8.00 2.24
N ASN A 11 18.33 -8.16 1.27
CA ASN A 11 18.11 -9.44 0.61
C ASN A 11 18.05 -9.30 -0.91
N ARG A 12 17.77 -10.40 -1.62
CA ARG A 12 17.70 -10.43 -3.09
C ARG A 12 16.70 -9.46 -3.73
N TRP A 13 15.75 -8.92 -2.95
CA TRP A 13 14.75 -7.94 -3.40
C TRP A 13 15.13 -6.51 -3.00
N GLY A 14 16.24 -6.30 -2.30
CA GLY A 14 16.68 -5.00 -1.77
C GLY A 14 16.43 -4.88 -0.27
N ARG A 15 16.32 -3.64 0.20
CA ARG A 15 16.20 -3.28 1.61
C ARG A 15 14.76 -2.97 2.00
N ARG A 16 14.07 -2.14 1.22
CA ARG A 16 12.72 -1.63 1.54
C ARG A 16 11.61 -2.46 0.89
N ARG A 17 11.86 -3.01 -0.29
CA ARG A 17 10.89 -3.83 -1.08
C ARG A 17 10.30 -5.05 -0.36
N PRO A 18 11.03 -5.82 0.46
CA PRO A 18 10.46 -6.95 1.19
C PRO A 18 9.35 -6.54 2.17
N PHE A 19 9.50 -5.39 2.82
CA PHE A 19 8.53 -4.87 3.77
C PHE A 19 7.23 -4.44 3.08
N PHE A 20 7.33 -3.84 1.88
CA PHE A 20 6.16 -3.56 1.04
C PHE A 20 5.40 -4.83 0.71
N MET A 21 6.11 -5.89 0.32
CA MET A 21 5.47 -7.15 -0.05
C MET A 21 4.76 -7.78 1.15
N VAL A 22 5.42 -7.84 2.32
CA VAL A 22 4.82 -8.40 3.53
C VAL A 22 3.59 -7.61 3.97
N GLY A 23 3.70 -6.29 4.06
CA GLY A 23 2.57 -5.43 4.42
C GLY A 23 1.43 -5.54 3.39
N ALA A 24 1.75 -5.64 2.10
CA ALA A 24 0.75 -5.80 1.05
C ALA A 24 0.00 -7.13 1.14
N ILE A 25 0.71 -8.23 1.40
CA ILE A 25 0.09 -9.56 1.59
C ILE A 25 -0.86 -9.51 2.78
N LEU A 26 -0.40 -9.03 3.94
CA LEU A 26 -1.19 -9.00 5.17
C LEU A 26 -2.41 -8.08 5.05
N ALA A 27 -2.27 -6.89 4.48
CA ALA A 27 -3.39 -5.97 4.24
C ALA A 27 -4.39 -6.53 3.22
N SER A 28 -3.92 -7.20 2.17
CA SER A 28 -4.82 -7.82 1.16
C SER A 28 -5.62 -8.97 1.75
N ILE A 29 -5.00 -9.80 2.59
CA ILE A 29 -5.70 -10.86 3.33
C ILE A 29 -6.75 -10.26 4.26
N ALA A 30 -6.41 -9.19 5.00
CA ALA A 30 -7.35 -8.51 5.87
C ALA A 30 -8.54 -7.93 5.09
N LEU A 31 -8.29 -7.30 3.92
CA LEU A 31 -9.34 -6.79 3.04
C LEU A 31 -10.26 -7.89 2.51
N ILE A 32 -9.75 -9.09 2.21
CA ILE A 32 -10.56 -10.22 1.74
C ILE A 32 -11.41 -10.79 2.89
N ILE A 33 -10.85 -10.90 4.10
CA ILE A 33 -11.54 -11.50 5.25
C ILE A 33 -12.57 -10.54 5.85
N MET A 34 -12.27 -9.24 5.91
CA MET A 34 -13.11 -8.23 6.56
C MET A 34 -14.60 -8.27 6.16
N PRO A 35 -14.99 -8.25 4.86
CA PRO A 35 -16.40 -8.29 4.46
C PRO A 35 -17.10 -9.63 4.76
N ASN A 36 -16.34 -10.67 5.09
CA ASN A 36 -16.82 -12.00 5.47
C ASN A 36 -16.82 -12.24 6.99
N SER A 37 -16.53 -11.21 7.79
CA SER A 37 -16.42 -11.33 9.23
C SER A 37 -17.76 -11.75 9.85
N PRO A 38 -17.82 -12.85 10.62
CA PRO A 38 -19.07 -13.34 11.18
C PRO A 38 -19.57 -12.49 12.36
N THR A 39 -18.69 -11.70 12.98
CA THR A 39 -19.01 -10.82 14.11
C THR A 39 -18.25 -9.51 14.02
N LEU A 40 -18.77 -8.47 14.69
CA LEU A 40 -18.19 -7.13 14.71
C LEU A 40 -16.74 -7.13 15.24
N TRP A 41 -16.45 -7.97 16.24
CA TRP A 41 -15.11 -8.07 16.81
C TRP A 41 -14.08 -8.64 15.84
N VAL A 42 -14.49 -9.56 14.95
CA VAL A 42 -13.60 -10.05 13.88
C VAL A 42 -13.32 -8.93 12.88
N ALA A 43 -14.33 -8.13 12.51
CA ALA A 43 -14.13 -6.97 11.64
C ALA A 43 -13.20 -5.92 12.26
N ALA A 44 -13.34 -5.63 13.56
CA ALA A 44 -12.45 -4.73 14.29
C ALA A 44 -11.01 -5.26 14.36
N GLY A 45 -10.82 -6.55 14.61
CA GLY A 45 -9.50 -7.18 14.58
C GLY A 45 -8.86 -7.11 13.18
N MET A 46 -9.66 -7.30 12.13
CA MET A 46 -9.19 -7.17 10.75
C MET A 46 -8.83 -5.73 10.39
N LEU A 47 -9.55 -4.74 10.94
CA LEU A 47 -9.21 -3.33 10.79
C LEU A 47 -7.82 -3.03 11.39
N TRP A 48 -7.54 -3.53 12.59
CA TRP A 48 -6.23 -3.35 13.22
C TRP A 48 -5.10 -4.06 12.48
N ILE A 49 -5.34 -5.27 11.99
CA ILE A 49 -4.34 -5.99 11.17
C ILE A 49 -4.07 -5.22 9.87
N MET A 50 -5.11 -4.71 9.22
CA MET A 50 -4.97 -3.90 8.03
C MET A 50 -4.17 -2.62 8.31
N ASP A 51 -4.50 -1.89 9.38
CA ASP A 51 -3.81 -0.66 9.76
C ASP A 51 -2.32 -0.91 10.10
N ALA A 52 -2.04 -1.96 10.88
CA ALA A 52 -0.66 -2.38 11.17
C ALA A 52 0.11 -2.73 9.89
N SER A 53 -0.53 -3.45 8.96
CA SER A 53 0.07 -3.87 7.68
C SER A 53 0.37 -2.69 6.76
N ILE A 54 -0.53 -1.71 6.71
CA ILE A 54 -0.31 -0.45 5.99
C ILE A 54 0.85 0.31 6.61
N ASN A 55 0.91 0.41 7.93
CA ASN A 55 2.00 1.09 8.64
C ASN A 55 3.37 0.41 8.43
N ILE A 56 3.41 -0.92 8.35
CA ILE A 56 4.62 -1.67 7.96
C ILE A 56 5.13 -1.24 6.58
N SER A 57 4.23 -0.87 5.67
CA SER A 57 4.58 -0.45 4.31
C SER A 57 4.88 1.06 4.19
N MET A 58 4.18 1.90 4.96
CA MET A 58 4.22 3.37 4.81
C MET A 58 5.57 3.98 5.21
N GLU A 59 6.17 3.55 6.32
CA GLU A 59 7.46 4.05 6.78
C GLU A 59 8.57 3.81 5.73
N PRO A 60 8.79 2.57 5.25
CA PRO A 60 9.79 2.32 4.22
C PRO A 60 9.42 2.96 2.88
N PHE A 61 8.13 3.20 2.57
CA PHE A 61 7.72 3.78 1.30
C PHE A 61 8.11 5.25 1.23
N ARG A 62 7.86 6.00 2.31
CA ARG A 62 8.28 7.40 2.41
C ARG A 62 9.78 7.54 2.27
N ALA A 63 10.54 6.66 2.93
CA ALA A 63 11.99 6.64 2.84
C ALA A 63 12.46 6.25 1.43
N PHE A 64 11.80 5.28 0.79
CA PHE A 64 12.08 4.87 -0.59
C PHE A 64 11.91 6.00 -1.59
N VAL A 65 10.84 6.80 -1.50
CA VAL A 65 10.65 7.98 -2.36
C VAL A 65 11.77 9.01 -2.14
N GLY A 66 12.17 9.24 -0.89
CA GLY A 66 13.28 10.14 -0.56
C GLY A 66 14.63 9.68 -1.12
N ASP A 67 14.88 8.36 -1.10
CA ASP A 67 16.13 7.76 -1.59
C ASP A 67 16.21 7.73 -3.12
N MET A 68 15.07 7.63 -3.83
CA MET A 68 15.04 7.45 -5.28
C MET A 68 14.89 8.76 -6.08
N LEU A 69 14.52 9.86 -5.42
CA LEU A 69 14.31 11.15 -6.08
C LEU A 69 15.40 12.17 -5.71
N PRO A 70 15.90 12.96 -6.69
CA PRO A 70 16.71 14.14 -6.42
C PRO A 70 16.00 15.08 -5.45
N SER A 71 16.78 15.78 -4.63
CA SER A 71 16.26 16.66 -3.58
C SER A 71 15.19 17.66 -4.08
N GLU A 72 15.39 18.24 -5.27
CA GLU A 72 14.45 19.16 -5.94
C GLU A 72 13.11 18.52 -6.34
N GLN A 73 13.06 17.20 -6.56
CA GLN A 73 11.86 16.49 -7.02
C GLN A 73 11.07 15.82 -5.89
N ARG A 74 11.64 15.73 -4.68
CA ARG A 74 11.00 15.03 -3.54
C ARG A 74 9.61 15.58 -3.21
N THR A 75 9.44 16.90 -3.19
CA THR A 75 8.13 17.54 -2.94
C THR A 75 7.11 17.13 -3.99
N LYS A 76 7.50 17.11 -5.27
CA LYS A 76 6.62 16.66 -6.36
C LYS A 76 6.28 15.17 -6.24
N GLY A 77 7.25 14.35 -5.83
CA GLY A 77 7.04 12.92 -5.54
C GLY A 77 5.99 12.69 -4.45
N PHE A 78 6.10 13.39 -3.32
CA PHE A 78 5.11 13.31 -2.25
C PHE A 78 3.75 13.88 -2.65
N ALA A 79 3.70 14.97 -3.43
CA ALA A 79 2.45 15.49 -3.97
C ALA A 79 1.74 14.46 -4.87
N MET A 80 2.51 13.77 -5.73
CA MET A 80 1.98 12.70 -6.59
C MET A 80 1.46 11.52 -5.76
N GLN A 81 2.15 11.15 -4.69
CA GLN A 81 1.69 10.13 -3.74
C GLN A 81 0.32 10.51 -3.15
N SER A 82 0.19 11.73 -2.60
CA SER A 82 -1.08 12.21 -2.05
C SER A 82 -2.20 12.25 -3.09
N PHE A 83 -1.89 12.67 -4.32
CA PHE A 83 -2.85 12.69 -5.43
C PHE A 83 -3.39 11.29 -5.74
N PHE A 84 -2.51 10.28 -5.83
CA PHE A 84 -2.94 8.90 -6.11
C PHE A 84 -3.66 8.26 -4.93
N ILE A 85 -3.27 8.56 -3.68
CA ILE A 85 -4.02 8.11 -2.50
C ILE A 85 -5.44 8.68 -2.52
N GLY A 86 -5.59 9.98 -2.77
CA GLY A 86 -6.90 10.63 -2.86
C GLY A 86 -7.75 10.06 -3.98
N THR A 87 -7.18 9.91 -5.17
CA THR A 87 -7.87 9.31 -6.33
C THR A 87 -8.30 7.87 -6.04
N GLY A 88 -7.42 7.05 -5.47
CA GLY A 88 -7.72 5.69 -5.07
C GLY A 88 -8.87 5.61 -4.07
N ALA A 89 -8.90 6.51 -3.07
CA ALA A 89 -9.98 6.59 -2.09
C ALA A 89 -11.32 6.96 -2.73
N VAL A 90 -11.34 7.90 -3.67
CA VAL A 90 -12.56 8.27 -4.42
C VAL A 90 -13.06 7.12 -5.29
N VAL A 91 -12.17 6.43 -6.00
CA VAL A 91 -12.54 5.26 -6.80
C VAL A 91 -13.07 4.15 -5.91
N ALA A 92 -12.39 3.86 -4.78
CA ALA A 92 -12.80 2.82 -3.84
C ALA A 92 -14.18 3.11 -3.22
N SER A 93 -14.46 4.36 -2.87
CA SER A 93 -15.78 4.74 -2.31
C SER A 93 -16.90 4.68 -3.35
N ALA A 94 -16.58 4.90 -4.63
CA ALA A 94 -17.53 4.78 -5.74
C ALA A 94 -17.78 3.32 -6.17
N LEU A 95 -16.91 2.36 -5.84
CA LEU A 95 -17.01 0.98 -6.31
C LEU A 95 -18.36 0.31 -6.01
N PRO A 96 -18.95 0.36 -4.79
CA PRO A 96 -20.24 -0.27 -4.54
C PRO A 96 -21.34 0.32 -5.43
N TYR A 97 -21.33 1.65 -5.64
CA TYR A 97 -22.27 2.33 -6.53
C TYR A 97 -22.09 1.89 -7.98
N ILE A 98 -20.85 1.85 -8.47
CA ILE A 98 -20.53 1.40 -9.83
C ILE A 98 -20.98 -0.05 -10.05
N LEU A 99 -20.65 -0.95 -9.14
CA LEU A 99 -21.05 -2.36 -9.19
C LEU A 99 -22.57 -2.52 -9.21
N THR A 100 -23.28 -1.70 -8.45
CA THR A 100 -24.74 -1.75 -8.39
C THR A 100 -25.38 -1.22 -9.67
N ASN A 101 -24.98 -0.02 -10.12
CA ASN A 101 -25.70 0.69 -11.18
C ASN A 101 -25.24 0.30 -12.58
N TRP A 102 -24.00 -0.13 -12.76
CA TRP A 102 -23.45 -0.46 -14.08
C TRP A 102 -23.39 -1.97 -14.31
N PHE A 103 -23.15 -2.75 -13.25
CA PHE A 103 -23.03 -4.21 -13.35
C PHE A 103 -24.23 -4.96 -12.75
N GLY A 104 -25.23 -4.26 -12.18
CA GLY A 104 -26.46 -4.86 -11.65
C GLY A 104 -26.26 -5.70 -10.38
N ILE A 105 -25.14 -5.51 -9.66
CA ILE A 105 -24.82 -6.29 -8.47
C ILE A 105 -25.64 -5.80 -7.29
N ALA A 106 -26.28 -6.72 -6.56
CA ALA A 106 -27.16 -6.38 -5.44
C ALA A 106 -26.43 -5.56 -4.36
N ASN A 107 -27.04 -4.45 -3.95
CA ASN A 107 -26.60 -3.59 -2.86
C ASN A 107 -27.43 -3.75 -1.58
N THR A 108 -28.24 -4.80 -1.51
CA THR A 108 -29.05 -5.16 -0.36
C THR A 108 -28.67 -6.54 0.12
N ALA A 109 -28.80 -6.78 1.42
CA ALA A 109 -28.60 -8.07 2.04
C ALA A 109 -29.54 -8.22 3.25
N PRO A 110 -29.85 -9.47 3.65
CA PRO A 110 -30.54 -9.73 4.91
C PRO A 110 -29.79 -9.14 6.11
N GLU A 111 -30.50 -8.94 7.21
CA GLU A 111 -29.91 -8.44 8.45
C GLU A 111 -28.70 -9.30 8.89
N GLY A 112 -27.61 -8.63 9.28
CA GLY A 112 -26.36 -9.28 9.66
C GLY A 112 -25.47 -9.74 8.49
N LYS A 113 -25.85 -9.52 7.23
CA LYS A 113 -25.01 -9.82 6.06
C LYS A 113 -24.57 -8.54 5.33
N ILE A 114 -23.33 -8.55 4.83
CA ILE A 114 -22.80 -7.47 4.01
C ILE A 114 -23.28 -7.63 2.56
N PRO A 115 -23.79 -6.57 1.90
CA PRO A 115 -24.23 -6.62 0.51
C PRO A 115 -23.14 -7.09 -0.48
N PRO A 116 -23.48 -7.88 -1.51
CA PRO A 116 -22.52 -8.36 -2.51
C PRO A 116 -21.69 -7.26 -3.18
N SER A 117 -22.31 -6.11 -3.53
CA SER A 117 -21.62 -4.94 -4.08
C SER A 117 -20.46 -4.46 -3.18
N VAL A 118 -20.67 -4.45 -1.86
CA VAL A 118 -19.66 -4.07 -0.87
C VAL A 118 -18.59 -5.15 -0.79
N GLN A 119 -18.95 -6.43 -0.68
CA GLN A 119 -17.97 -7.52 -0.63
C GLN A 119 -17.02 -7.52 -1.84
N TYR A 120 -17.58 -7.37 -3.04
CA TYR A 120 -16.79 -7.30 -4.26
C TYR A 120 -15.93 -6.03 -4.35
N SER A 121 -16.38 -4.91 -3.79
CA SER A 121 -15.54 -3.71 -3.67
C SER A 121 -14.29 -3.97 -2.83
N PHE A 122 -14.43 -4.71 -1.73
CA PHE A 122 -13.28 -5.14 -0.90
C PHE A 122 -12.34 -6.09 -1.66
N TYR A 123 -12.87 -7.07 -2.40
CA TYR A 123 -12.04 -7.99 -3.17
C TYR A 123 -11.29 -7.30 -4.32
N LEU A 124 -11.97 -6.41 -5.06
CA LEU A 124 -11.36 -5.61 -6.11
C LEU A 124 -10.30 -4.66 -5.53
N GLY A 125 -10.58 -4.05 -4.38
CA GLY A 125 -9.63 -3.23 -3.65
C GLY A 125 -8.38 -4.02 -3.24
N ALA A 126 -8.56 -5.22 -2.66
CA ALA A 126 -7.45 -6.10 -2.29
C ALA A 126 -6.60 -6.50 -3.50
N PHE A 127 -7.23 -6.87 -4.61
CA PHE A 127 -6.54 -7.23 -5.84
C PHE A 127 -5.76 -6.04 -6.42
N ALA A 128 -6.39 -4.88 -6.55
CA ALA A 128 -5.75 -3.69 -7.10
C ALA A 128 -4.58 -3.22 -6.23
N PHE A 129 -4.74 -3.21 -4.92
CA PHE A 129 -3.69 -2.86 -3.96
C PHE A 129 -2.51 -3.85 -4.04
N PHE A 130 -2.77 -5.16 -3.97
CA PHE A 130 -1.72 -6.17 -4.07
C PHE A 130 -0.98 -6.09 -5.41
N ALA A 131 -1.71 -5.97 -6.52
CA ALA A 131 -1.14 -5.88 -7.86
C ALA A 131 -0.25 -4.63 -8.01
N ALA A 132 -0.67 -3.48 -7.48
CA ALA A 132 0.11 -2.25 -7.51
C ALA A 132 1.43 -2.37 -6.71
N VAL A 133 1.37 -2.97 -5.52
CA VAL A 133 2.58 -3.20 -4.72
C VAL A 133 3.48 -4.26 -5.37
N LEU A 134 2.91 -5.36 -5.84
CA LEU A 134 3.65 -6.40 -6.56
C LEU A 134 4.35 -5.83 -7.80
N TRP A 135 3.67 -5.01 -8.58
CA TRP A 135 4.26 -4.31 -9.72
C TRP A 135 5.47 -3.46 -9.29
N THR A 136 5.31 -2.66 -8.23
CA THR A 136 6.40 -1.83 -7.68
C THR A 136 7.56 -2.69 -7.20
N VAL A 137 7.28 -3.75 -6.46
CA VAL A 137 8.28 -4.66 -5.93
C VAL A 137 8.93 -5.48 -7.04
N LEU A 138 8.34 -5.67 -8.22
CA LEU A 138 9.01 -6.40 -9.32
C LEU A 138 9.78 -5.46 -10.25
N ARG A 139 9.27 -4.24 -10.49
CA ARG A 139 9.78 -3.35 -11.54
C ARG A 139 10.76 -2.30 -11.03
N THR A 140 10.67 -1.90 -9.76
CA THR A 140 11.53 -0.83 -9.26
C THR A 140 12.79 -1.43 -8.64
N LYS A 141 13.95 -1.14 -9.23
CA LYS A 141 15.24 -1.52 -8.65
C LYS A 141 15.59 -0.54 -7.54
N GLU A 142 16.08 -1.07 -6.42
CA GLU A 142 16.61 -0.24 -5.33
C GLU A 142 18.12 -0.15 -5.52
N TYR A 143 18.67 1.08 -5.46
CA TYR A 143 20.10 1.33 -5.60
C TYR A 143 20.87 0.80 -4.37
N ALA A 144 22.07 0.28 -4.60
CA ALA A 144 22.93 -0.18 -3.52
C ALA A 144 23.36 1.00 -2.61
N PRO A 145 23.75 0.76 -1.35
CA PRO A 145 24.14 1.84 -0.44
C PRO A 145 25.31 2.69 -0.98
N GLU A 146 26.23 2.06 -1.72
CA GLU A 146 27.37 2.72 -2.36
C GLU A 146 26.93 3.66 -3.50
N GLU A 147 25.96 3.22 -4.32
CA GLU A 147 25.39 4.02 -5.41
C GLU A 147 24.62 5.22 -4.86
N LEU A 148 23.85 5.03 -3.79
CA LEU A 148 23.15 6.12 -3.11
C LEU A 148 24.11 7.17 -2.53
N LYS A 149 25.24 6.73 -1.95
CA LYS A 149 26.29 7.64 -1.46
C LYS A 149 26.93 8.42 -2.61
N ALA A 150 27.31 7.73 -3.69
CA ALA A 150 27.89 8.39 -4.86
C ALA A 150 26.95 9.45 -5.47
N HIS A 151 25.64 9.18 -5.51
CA HIS A 151 24.63 10.15 -5.95
C HIS A 151 24.52 11.34 -4.99
N ALA A 152 24.53 11.10 -3.68
CA ALA A 152 24.45 12.16 -2.67
C ALA A 152 25.72 13.05 -2.66
N GLU A 153 26.90 12.47 -2.88
CA GLU A 153 28.16 13.20 -3.07
C GLU A 153 28.13 14.04 -4.35
N ALA A 154 27.62 13.49 -5.46
CA ALA A 154 27.48 14.22 -6.73
C ALA A 154 26.48 15.40 -6.62
N GLU A 155 25.45 15.30 -5.78
CA GLU A 155 24.52 16.39 -5.46
C GLU A 155 25.07 17.40 -4.43
N GLY A 156 26.28 17.18 -3.89
CA GLY A 156 26.90 18.05 -2.88
C GLY A 156 26.21 17.99 -1.51
N LEU A 157 25.41 16.95 -1.24
CA LEU A 157 24.67 16.77 0.01
C LEU A 157 25.52 16.19 1.14
N ILE A 158 26.65 15.57 0.79
CA ILE A 158 27.64 15.03 1.73
C ILE A 158 28.96 15.75 1.44
N ALA A 159 29.20 16.89 2.08
CA ALA A 159 30.53 17.49 2.12
C ALA A 159 31.37 16.73 3.15
N GLY A 160 32.59 16.34 2.76
CA GLY A 160 33.53 15.55 3.56
C GLY A 160 33.93 16.17 4.88
#